data_AF-A0A814JBE7-F1
#
_entry.id   AF-A0A814JBE7-F1
#
_cell.length_a   1.000
_cell.length_b   1.000
_cell.length_c   1.000
_cell.angle_alpha   90.00
_cell.angle_beta   90.00
_cell.angle_gamma   90.00
#
_symmetry.space_group_name_H-M   'P 1'
#
loop_
_entity.id
_entity.type
_entity.pdbx_description
1 polymer ?
#
loop_
_entity_poly.entity_id
_entity_poly.type
_entity_poly.pdbx_seq_one_letter_code
_entity_poly.pdbx_strand_id
1 'polypeptide(L)'
;MTSSTSNNTAMINPMSADACKNGPSHRRARSIIREFSLNTSTHGIPGIARSQSILNRIFWAISTLIFADCYKEDFIAFSDARYGNCYTFNAKASQIRNGTVYKLSENGDWGFLELELYVHSQQYVPYWSPAMGMIVQIHDNEQIPLMHWKGHYLIPGRRQRLTFTRKTQYRLPKPYSDCDTKVPYMLQVAFDHFGNASYTYEQYICATVCIQVYM
;
A
#
# COMPACT_ATOMS: atom_id res chain seq x y z
N MET A 1 26.71 25.75 7.82
CA MET A 1 27.25 24.65 7.02
C MET A 1 27.91 23.66 7.95
N THR A 2 27.27 22.52 8.18
CA THR A 2 27.85 21.29 8.76
C THR A 2 26.84 20.18 8.50
N SER A 3 27.00 19.44 7.39
CA SER A 3 26.21 18.23 7.10
C SER A 3 27.01 17.02 7.57
N SER A 4 26.57 16.37 8.63
CA SER A 4 27.05 15.04 9.01
C SER A 4 26.23 13.98 8.27
N THR A 5 26.82 13.40 7.23
CA THR A 5 26.32 12.20 6.56
C THR A 5 26.61 10.98 7.43
N SER A 6 25.56 10.35 7.94
CA SER A 6 25.63 9.03 8.58
C SER A 6 25.27 7.97 7.53
N ASN A 7 26.27 7.21 7.08
CA ASN A 7 26.10 6.05 6.21
C ASN A 7 25.89 4.81 7.09
N ASN A 8 24.67 4.27 7.13
CA ASN A 8 24.41 2.95 7.70
C ASN A 8 23.92 2.01 6.60
N THR A 9 24.80 1.10 6.20
CA THR A 9 24.55 0.03 5.23
C THR A 9 23.93 -1.16 5.96
N ALA A 10 22.70 -1.54 5.60
CA ALA A 10 22.14 -2.84 5.97
C ALA A 10 22.13 -3.73 4.72
N MET A 11 22.97 -4.77 4.74
CA MET A 11 22.96 -5.81 3.72
C MET A 11 21.73 -6.69 3.90
N ILE A 12 20.96 -6.89 2.83
CA ILE A 12 19.97 -7.95 2.74
C ILE A 12 20.16 -8.64 1.39
N ASN A 13 20.40 -9.95 1.45
CA ASN A 13 20.63 -10.79 0.29
C ASN A 13 19.33 -10.93 -0.53
N PRO A 14 19.42 -10.98 -1.87
CA PRO A 14 18.27 -11.33 -2.70
C PRO A 14 17.76 -12.73 -2.32
N MET A 15 16.44 -12.85 -2.26
CA MET A 15 15.75 -14.14 -2.10
C MET A 15 16.15 -15.04 -3.26
N SER A 16 16.72 -16.21 -2.96
CA SER A 16 17.30 -17.11 -3.97
C SER A 16 16.22 -17.63 -4.93
N ALA A 17 16.55 -17.64 -6.23
CA ALA A 17 15.74 -18.25 -7.29
C ALA A 17 15.63 -19.79 -7.16
N ASP A 18 16.35 -20.41 -6.20
CA ASP A 18 16.44 -21.86 -6.03
C ASP A 18 15.22 -22.52 -5.38
N ALA A 19 14.18 -21.76 -5.02
CA ALA A 19 12.89 -22.32 -4.57
C ALA A 19 12.14 -23.10 -5.66
N CYS A 20 12.66 -23.14 -6.90
CA CYS A 20 12.09 -23.85 -8.04
C CYS A 20 12.50 -25.34 -8.08
N LYS A 21 12.10 -26.14 -7.09
CA LYS A 21 12.07 -27.62 -7.23
C LYS A 21 10.68 -28.19 -6.91
N ASN A 22 10.19 -29.02 -7.82
CA ASN A 22 8.87 -29.66 -7.82
C ASN A 22 8.69 -30.58 -6.60
N GLY A 23 7.90 -30.13 -5.62
CA GLY A 23 7.47 -30.91 -4.46
C GLY A 23 5.96 -30.73 -4.20
N PRO A 24 5.33 -31.63 -3.42
CA PRO A 24 3.88 -31.61 -3.18
C PRO A 24 3.43 -30.27 -2.58
N SER A 25 2.27 -29.76 -3.03
CA SER A 25 1.70 -28.42 -2.72
C SER A 25 1.83 -27.99 -1.24
N HIS A 26 1.60 -28.90 -0.30
CA HIS A 26 1.68 -28.63 1.14
C HIS A 26 3.12 -28.37 1.65
N ARG A 27 4.15 -28.89 0.97
CA ARG A 27 5.56 -28.55 1.24
C ARG A 27 5.92 -27.18 0.68
N ARG A 28 5.32 -26.77 -0.44
CA ARG A 28 5.53 -25.46 -1.09
C ARG A 28 4.97 -24.31 -0.23
N ALA A 29 3.77 -24.46 0.31
CA ALA A 29 3.20 -23.46 1.22
C ALA A 29 4.05 -23.30 2.51
N ARG A 30 4.47 -24.41 3.12
CA ARG A 30 5.33 -24.38 4.31
C ARG A 30 6.70 -23.77 4.06
N SER A 31 7.31 -24.02 2.89
CA SER A 31 8.60 -23.42 2.55
C SER A 31 8.47 -21.92 2.30
N ILE A 32 7.42 -21.48 1.59
CA ILE A 32 7.15 -20.06 1.33
C ILE A 32 6.90 -19.31 2.65
N ILE A 33 6.03 -19.85 3.51
CA ILE A 33 5.74 -19.23 4.81
C ILE A 33 7.02 -19.14 5.65
N ARG A 34 7.84 -20.20 5.67
CA ARG A 34 9.09 -20.20 6.42
C ARG A 34 10.10 -19.20 5.88
N GLU A 35 10.25 -19.11 4.56
CA GLU A 35 11.14 -18.16 3.90
C GLU A 35 10.72 -16.72 4.19
N PHE A 36 9.43 -16.43 4.03
CA PHE A 36 8.84 -15.14 4.38
C PHE A 36 9.07 -14.83 5.87
N SER A 37 8.74 -15.75 6.79
CA SER A 37 8.90 -15.52 8.22
C SER A 37 10.35 -15.32 8.66
N LEU A 38 11.33 -15.88 7.95
CA LEU A 38 12.75 -15.72 8.28
C LEU A 38 13.36 -14.43 7.74
N ASN A 39 12.80 -13.91 6.65
CA ASN A 39 13.33 -12.77 5.91
C ASN A 39 12.54 -11.47 6.15
N THR A 40 11.34 -11.57 6.72
CA THR A 40 10.50 -10.41 6.99
C THR A 40 11.13 -9.45 7.99
N SER A 41 10.90 -8.15 7.81
CA SER A 41 11.26 -7.11 8.78
C SER A 41 10.25 -6.98 9.93
N THR A 42 9.13 -7.73 9.89
CA THR A 42 8.10 -7.68 10.92
C THR A 42 8.67 -8.09 12.28
N HIS A 43 8.60 -7.19 13.27
CA HIS A 43 9.15 -7.45 14.59
C HIS A 43 8.55 -8.70 15.24
N GLY A 44 9.43 -9.60 15.67
CA GLY A 44 9.08 -10.87 16.33
C GLY A 44 8.83 -12.06 15.40
N ILE A 45 8.38 -11.88 14.14
CA ILE A 45 8.15 -13.03 13.23
C ILE A 45 9.44 -13.84 12.95
N PRO A 46 10.59 -13.21 12.63
CA PRO A 46 11.86 -13.94 12.52
C PRO A 46 12.27 -14.60 13.83
N GLY A 47 11.94 -13.97 14.96
CA GLY A 47 12.17 -14.51 16.31
C GLY A 47 11.39 -15.80 16.55
N ILE A 48 10.12 -15.86 16.16
CA ILE A 48 9.29 -17.07 16.23
C ILE A 48 9.88 -18.18 15.35
N ALA A 49 10.22 -17.84 14.10
CA ALA A 49 10.70 -18.80 13.11
C ALA A 49 12.08 -19.40 13.47
N ARG A 50 12.96 -18.62 14.14
CA ARG A 50 14.29 -19.07 14.59
C ARG A 50 14.28 -19.75 15.96
N SER A 51 13.23 -19.53 16.78
CA SER A 51 13.18 -20.05 18.16
C SER A 51 12.95 -21.56 18.21
N GLN A 52 13.74 -22.25 19.03
CA GLN A 52 13.59 -23.68 19.32
C GLN A 52 12.77 -23.97 20.60
N SER A 53 12.73 -23.01 21.53
CA SER A 53 11.95 -23.11 22.78
C SER A 53 10.53 -22.56 22.61
N ILE A 54 9.54 -23.25 23.18
CA ILE A 54 8.14 -22.83 23.20
C ILE A 54 7.98 -21.49 23.93
N LEU A 55 8.68 -21.27 25.04
CA LEU A 55 8.60 -20.00 25.79
C LEU A 55 9.06 -18.81 24.95
N ASN A 56 10.15 -18.98 24.21
CA ASN A 56 10.64 -17.92 23.32
C ASN A 56 9.70 -17.69 22.13
N ARG A 57 9.06 -18.74 21.61
CA ARG A 57 8.02 -18.59 20.59
C ARG A 57 6.82 -17.81 21.11
N ILE A 58 6.39 -18.08 22.34
CA ILE A 58 5.29 -17.35 22.99
C ILE A 58 5.69 -15.89 23.21
N PHE A 59 6.90 -15.63 23.72
CA PHE A 59 7.43 -14.28 23.89
C PHE A 59 7.42 -13.48 22.58
N TRP A 60 7.96 -14.06 21.50
CA TRP A 60 7.98 -13.39 20.21
C TRP A 60 6.59 -13.25 19.58
N ALA A 61 5.70 -14.22 19.77
CA ALA A 61 4.31 -14.11 19.33
C ALA A 61 3.57 -12.97 20.02
N ILE A 62 3.74 -12.84 21.35
CA ILE A 62 3.17 -11.73 22.12
C ILE A 62 3.75 -10.41 21.65
N SER A 63 5.07 -10.33 21.46
CA SER A 63 5.73 -9.14 20.93
C SER A 63 5.18 -8.75 19.55
N THR A 64 5.06 -9.68 18.62
CA THR A 64 4.49 -9.40 17.29
C THR A 64 3.05 -8.89 17.37
N LEU A 65 2.20 -9.47 18.23
CA LEU A 65 0.81 -9.04 18.36
C LEU A 65 0.68 -7.66 19.01
N ILE A 66 1.58 -7.29 19.92
CA ILE A 66 1.57 -5.98 20.57
C ILE A 66 2.09 -4.88 19.64
N PHE A 67 3.08 -5.19 18.78
CA PHE A 67 3.73 -4.19 17.93
C PHE A 67 3.21 -4.17 16.47
N ALA A 68 2.23 -5.01 16.12
CA ALA A 68 1.57 -4.97 14.82
C ALA A 68 0.32 -4.07 14.89
N ASP A 69 0.49 -2.78 14.57
CA ASP A 69 -0.60 -1.77 14.58
C ASP A 69 -1.27 -1.55 13.20
N CYS A 70 -1.11 -2.51 12.29
CA CYS A 70 -1.70 -2.46 10.95
C CYS A 70 -2.22 -3.84 10.55
N TYR A 71 -3.52 -3.92 10.31
CA TYR A 71 -4.20 -5.16 9.96
C TYR A 71 -4.81 -5.09 8.56
N LYS A 72 -5.23 -6.25 8.03
CA LYS A 72 -5.87 -6.33 6.71
C LYS A 72 -7.14 -5.48 6.65
N GLU A 73 -7.83 -5.35 7.78
CA GLU A 73 -9.07 -4.61 7.95
C GLU A 73 -8.88 -3.09 7.79
N ASP A 74 -7.64 -2.60 7.84
CA ASP A 74 -7.30 -1.19 7.62
C ASP A 74 -7.15 -0.83 6.12
N PHE A 75 -7.37 -1.80 5.24
CA PHE A 75 -7.33 -1.62 3.78
C PHE A 75 -8.72 -1.79 3.18
N ILE A 76 -9.11 -0.86 2.31
CA ILE A 76 -10.18 -1.11 1.34
C ILE A 76 -9.59 -1.78 0.09
N ALA A 77 -10.32 -2.72 -0.48
CA ALA A 77 -9.95 -3.36 -1.73
C ALA A 77 -10.88 -2.87 -2.85
N PHE A 78 -10.30 -2.66 -4.04
CA PHE A 78 -11.04 -2.45 -5.28
C PHE A 78 -10.30 -3.11 -6.44
N SER A 79 -10.99 -3.33 -7.56
CA SER A 79 -10.40 -3.96 -8.74
C SER A 79 -10.24 -2.92 -9.85
N ASP A 80 -9.01 -2.67 -10.27
CA ASP A 80 -8.72 -1.88 -11.47
C ASP A 80 -8.68 -2.79 -12.69
N ALA A 81 -9.36 -2.38 -13.77
CA ALA A 81 -9.44 -3.18 -15.00
C ALA A 81 -8.08 -3.40 -15.69
N ARG A 82 -7.08 -2.54 -15.45
CA ARG A 82 -5.74 -2.62 -16.04
C ARG A 82 -4.71 -3.23 -15.11
N TYR A 83 -4.82 -2.96 -13.82
CA TYR A 83 -3.80 -3.36 -12.83
C TYR A 83 -4.24 -4.49 -11.90
N GLY A 84 -5.51 -4.90 -11.95
CA GLY A 84 -6.05 -5.96 -11.10
C GLY A 84 -6.36 -5.45 -9.68
N ASN A 85 -6.07 -6.30 -8.69
CA ASN A 85 -6.44 -6.03 -7.30
C ASN A 85 -5.62 -4.87 -6.72
N CYS A 86 -6.31 -3.87 -6.21
CA CYS A 86 -5.74 -2.69 -5.56
C CYS A 86 -6.20 -2.63 -4.10
N TYR A 87 -5.30 -2.13 -3.23
CA TYR A 87 -5.54 -2.00 -1.80
C TYR A 87 -5.16 -0.59 -1.35
N THR A 88 -6.09 0.14 -0.75
CA THR A 88 -5.85 1.48 -0.23
C THR A 88 -5.83 1.44 1.28
N PHE A 89 -4.66 1.73 1.85
CA PHE A 89 -4.49 1.91 3.29
C PHE A 89 -5.08 3.26 3.72
N ASN A 90 -5.68 3.29 4.91
CA ASN A 90 -6.10 4.53 5.58
C ASN A 90 -7.10 5.37 4.77
N ALA A 91 -7.96 4.73 3.97
CA ALA A 91 -9.06 5.43 3.31
C ALA A 91 -10.09 5.92 4.34
N LYS A 92 -10.69 7.09 4.12
CA LYS A 92 -11.78 7.55 4.98
C LYS A 92 -13.06 6.82 4.64
N ALA A 93 -13.38 5.77 5.39
CA ALA A 93 -14.49 4.86 5.12
C ALA A 93 -15.26 4.60 6.41
N SER A 94 -16.59 4.72 6.42
CA SER A 94 -17.39 4.45 7.64
C SER A 94 -17.23 3.01 8.13
N GLN A 95 -17.03 2.09 7.19
CA GLN A 95 -16.75 0.67 7.39
C GLN A 95 -15.36 0.38 7.98
N ILE A 96 -14.41 1.33 7.92
CA ILE A 96 -13.06 1.18 8.48
C ILE A 96 -12.91 2.11 9.68
N ARG A 97 -12.58 1.54 10.85
CA ARG A 97 -12.30 2.29 12.09
C ARG A 97 -13.34 3.41 12.37
N ASN A 98 -14.61 3.14 12.10
CA ASN A 98 -15.73 4.08 12.23
C ASN A 98 -15.49 5.44 11.53
N GLY A 99 -14.83 5.45 10.37
CA GLY A 99 -14.53 6.67 9.60
C GLY A 99 -13.32 7.47 10.12
N THR A 100 -12.59 6.96 11.11
CA THR A 100 -11.35 7.60 11.58
C THR A 100 -10.16 7.19 10.74
N VAL A 101 -9.19 8.10 10.60
CA VAL A 101 -7.97 7.90 9.82
C VAL A 101 -6.75 7.92 10.73
N TYR A 102 -5.74 7.10 10.42
CA TYR A 102 -4.42 7.19 11.00
C TYR A 102 -3.83 8.58 10.74
N LYS A 103 -3.34 9.21 11.81
CA LYS A 103 -2.64 10.48 11.75
C LYS A 103 -1.24 10.28 12.30
N LEU A 104 -0.27 10.82 11.58
CA LEU A 104 1.10 10.84 12.02
C LEU A 104 1.33 12.11 12.85
N SER A 105 1.69 11.95 14.13
CA SER A 105 1.99 13.07 15.03
C SER A 105 3.45 13.52 14.91
N GLU A 106 4.33 12.64 14.44
CA GLU A 106 5.77 12.89 14.39
C GLU A 106 6.27 12.81 12.95
N ASN A 107 6.92 13.88 12.50
CA ASN A 107 7.69 13.86 11.26
C ASN A 107 9.10 13.38 11.62
N GLY A 108 9.40 12.08 11.51
CA GLY A 108 10.68 11.54 11.97
C GLY A 108 10.88 10.04 11.80
N ASP A 109 11.90 9.51 12.48
CA ASP A 109 12.41 8.13 12.34
C ASP A 109 11.42 7.03 12.71
N TRP A 110 10.34 7.31 13.44
CA TRP A 110 9.35 6.30 13.88
C TRP A 110 7.98 6.44 13.21
N GLY A 111 7.81 7.50 12.40
CA GLY A 111 6.53 7.82 11.76
C GLY A 111 6.49 7.41 10.29
N PHE A 112 6.60 6.13 9.99
CA PHE A 112 6.60 5.64 8.61
C PHE A 112 5.68 4.44 8.41
N LEU A 113 5.15 4.32 7.20
CA LEU A 113 4.47 3.12 6.74
C LEU A 113 5.51 2.22 6.09
N GLU A 114 5.80 1.08 6.71
CA GLU A 114 6.62 0.03 6.12
C GLU A 114 5.75 -1.11 5.64
N LEU A 115 5.86 -1.42 4.35
CA LEU A 115 5.15 -2.51 3.70
C LEU A 115 6.17 -3.47 3.12
N GLU A 116 6.02 -4.75 3.45
CA GLU A 116 6.71 -5.84 2.78
C GLU A 116 5.73 -6.50 1.82
N LEU A 117 6.02 -6.38 0.53
CA LEU A 117 5.12 -6.78 -0.53
C LEU A 117 5.67 -8.03 -1.23
N TYR A 118 4.80 -9.00 -1.49
CA TYR A 118 5.15 -10.25 -2.15
C TYR A 118 4.63 -10.26 -3.59
N VAL A 119 5.53 -10.40 -4.56
CA VAL A 119 5.21 -10.50 -5.98
C VAL A 119 5.56 -11.90 -6.47
N HIS A 120 4.58 -12.65 -6.95
CA HIS A 120 4.80 -13.97 -7.51
C HIS A 120 4.98 -13.91 -9.04
N SER A 121 6.22 -14.00 -9.51
CA SER A 121 6.56 -13.84 -10.94
C SER A 121 5.84 -14.85 -11.86
N GLN A 122 5.56 -16.06 -11.39
CA GLN A 122 4.89 -17.09 -12.20
C GLN A 122 3.40 -16.85 -12.42
N GLN A 123 2.78 -15.90 -11.71
CA GLN A 123 1.37 -15.53 -11.87
C GLN A 123 1.15 -14.40 -12.87
N TYR A 124 2.21 -13.85 -13.46
CA TYR A 124 2.11 -12.80 -14.47
C TYR A 124 1.60 -13.37 -15.79
N VAL A 125 0.60 -12.71 -16.37
CA VAL A 125 0.05 -13.08 -17.68
C VAL A 125 0.95 -12.47 -18.76
N PRO A 126 1.63 -13.29 -19.58
CA PRO A 126 2.42 -12.77 -20.70
C PRO A 126 1.55 -11.88 -21.61
N TYR A 127 2.16 -10.84 -22.19
CA TYR A 127 1.53 -9.84 -23.09
C TYR A 127 0.55 -8.84 -22.43
N TRP A 128 -0.13 -9.21 -21.35
CA TRP A 128 -1.04 -8.30 -20.62
C TRP A 128 -0.33 -7.51 -19.51
N SER A 129 0.70 -8.09 -18.90
CA SER A 129 1.51 -7.45 -17.87
C SER A 129 2.92 -7.13 -18.42
N PRO A 130 3.15 -5.92 -18.97
CA PRO A 130 4.39 -5.61 -19.69
C PRO A 130 5.64 -5.54 -18.79
N ALA A 131 5.45 -5.41 -17.48
CA ALA A 131 6.53 -5.38 -16.51
C ALA A 131 6.12 -6.08 -15.21
N MET A 132 7.09 -6.69 -14.54
CA MET A 132 6.93 -7.20 -13.17
C MET A 132 7.25 -6.09 -12.18
N GLY A 133 6.34 -5.86 -11.25
CA GLY A 133 6.53 -4.85 -10.23
C GLY A 133 5.24 -4.51 -9.51
N MET A 134 5.29 -3.40 -8.79
CA MET A 134 4.15 -2.91 -8.02
C MET A 134 3.97 -1.44 -8.35
N ILE A 135 2.74 -0.97 -8.30
CA ILE A 135 2.44 0.45 -8.49
C ILE A 135 1.91 0.95 -7.15
N VAL A 136 2.49 2.03 -6.66
CA VAL A 136 2.06 2.69 -5.43
C VAL A 136 1.68 4.14 -5.71
N GLN A 137 0.63 4.63 -5.08
CA GLN A 137 0.22 6.03 -5.17
C GLN A 137 0.04 6.58 -3.76
N ILE A 138 0.51 7.80 -3.55
CA ILE A 138 0.23 8.59 -2.35
C ILE A 138 -0.84 9.62 -2.74
N HIS A 139 -1.96 9.62 -2.01
CA HIS A 139 -3.09 10.52 -2.24
C HIS A 139 -3.76 10.89 -0.91
N ASP A 140 -4.60 11.92 -0.90
CA ASP A 140 -5.35 12.30 0.29
C ASP A 140 -6.41 11.25 0.65
N ASN A 141 -6.78 11.15 1.93
CA ASN A 141 -7.67 10.10 2.44
C ASN A 141 -9.07 10.09 1.79
N GLU A 142 -9.52 11.24 1.28
CA GLU A 142 -10.83 11.46 0.63
C GLU A 142 -10.69 11.61 -0.90
N GLN A 143 -9.56 11.18 -1.46
CA GLN A 143 -9.28 11.25 -2.89
C GLN A 143 -9.34 9.85 -3.52
N ILE A 144 -9.88 9.75 -4.73
CA ILE A 144 -9.90 8.50 -5.49
C ILE A 144 -8.47 8.13 -5.93
N PRO A 145 -8.04 6.87 -5.74
CA PRO A 145 -6.78 6.38 -6.28
C PRO A 145 -6.83 6.29 -7.81
N LEU A 146 -5.90 6.95 -8.49
CA LEU A 146 -5.76 7.03 -9.93
C LEU A 146 -4.39 6.47 -10.34
N MET A 147 -4.26 5.15 -10.23
CA MET A 147 -2.98 4.44 -10.39
C MET A 147 -2.32 4.70 -11.76
N HIS A 148 -3.11 4.87 -12.81
CA HIS A 148 -2.60 5.12 -14.15
C HIS A 148 -1.88 6.46 -14.31
N TRP A 149 -2.32 7.49 -13.59
CA TRP A 149 -1.85 8.87 -13.77
C TRP A 149 -0.86 9.30 -12.70
N LYS A 150 -1.08 8.87 -11.46
CA LYS A 150 -0.32 9.30 -10.28
C LYS A 150 0.42 8.14 -9.61
N GLY A 151 0.47 6.98 -10.26
CA GLY A 151 1.19 5.81 -9.77
C GLY A 151 2.70 5.91 -9.96
N HIS A 152 3.43 5.46 -8.94
CA HIS A 152 4.88 5.26 -8.96
C HIS A 152 5.18 3.77 -9.05
N TYR A 153 6.05 3.41 -9.99
CA TYR A 153 6.47 2.02 -10.19
C TYR A 153 7.57 1.65 -9.19
N LEU A 154 7.38 0.52 -8.51
CA LEU A 154 8.32 -0.08 -7.59
C LEU A 154 8.87 -1.38 -8.17
N ILE A 155 10.20 -1.49 -8.18
CA ILE A 155 10.91 -2.69 -8.61
C ILE A 155 10.98 -3.72 -7.46
N PRO A 156 10.68 -5.01 -7.71
CA PRO A 156 10.81 -6.06 -6.70
C PRO A 156 12.28 -6.34 -6.35
N GLY A 157 12.52 -6.92 -5.17
CA GLY A 157 13.88 -7.31 -4.74
C GLY A 157 14.77 -6.16 -4.23
N ARG A 158 14.21 -4.94 -4.07
CA ARG A 158 14.90 -3.81 -3.42
C ARG A 158 13.96 -3.08 -2.46
N ARG A 159 14.49 -2.67 -1.31
CA ARG A 159 13.81 -1.73 -0.40
C ARG A 159 13.83 -0.34 -1.02
N GLN A 160 12.66 0.27 -1.18
CA GLN A 160 12.49 1.61 -1.74
C GLN A 160 11.82 2.50 -0.70
N ARG A 161 12.47 3.60 -0.34
CA ARG A 161 11.93 4.61 0.58
C ARG A 161 11.38 5.77 -0.24
N LEU A 162 10.07 5.98 -0.15
CA LEU A 162 9.41 7.13 -0.76
C LEU A 162 9.27 8.24 0.26
N THR A 163 9.85 9.40 -0.04
CA THR A 163 9.69 10.61 0.76
C THR A 163 8.81 11.58 -0.01
N PHE A 164 7.85 12.19 0.67
CA PHE A 164 6.92 13.13 0.06
C PHE A 164 6.80 14.39 0.92
N THR A 165 6.32 15.47 0.31
CA THR A 165 6.04 16.72 1.00
C THR A 165 4.61 17.13 0.65
N ARG A 166 3.78 17.28 1.68
CA ARG A 166 2.40 17.71 1.48
C ARG A 166 2.37 19.18 1.08
N LYS A 167 1.71 19.48 -0.04
CA LYS A 167 1.39 20.84 -0.49
C LYS A 167 -0.12 20.96 -0.61
N THR A 168 -0.70 21.99 -0.01
CA THR A 168 -2.14 22.24 -0.08
C THR A 168 -2.38 23.63 -0.65
N GLN A 169 -3.31 23.72 -1.59
CA GLN A 169 -3.72 24.97 -2.21
C GLN A 169 -5.19 25.21 -1.94
N TYR A 170 -5.51 26.39 -1.43
CA TYR A 170 -6.89 26.83 -1.20
C TYR A 170 -7.23 27.96 -2.19
N ARG A 171 -8.42 27.89 -2.78
CA ARG A 171 -8.98 28.93 -3.65
C ARG A 171 -10.29 29.43 -3.06
N LEU A 172 -10.51 30.74 -3.14
CA LEU A 172 -11.76 31.34 -2.67
C LEU A 172 -12.89 31.01 -3.64
N PRO A 173 -14.12 30.72 -3.16
CA PRO A 173 -15.27 30.48 -4.02
C PRO A 173 -15.71 31.77 -4.73
N LYS A 174 -16.79 31.70 -5.51
CA LYS A 174 -17.40 32.86 -6.16
C LYS A 174 -17.65 34.00 -5.15
N PRO A 175 -17.37 35.26 -5.52
CA PRO A 175 -17.02 35.76 -6.85
C PRO A 175 -15.52 35.75 -7.20
N TYR A 176 -14.64 35.31 -6.29
CA TYR A 176 -13.18 35.42 -6.46
C TYR A 176 -12.59 34.35 -7.40
N SER A 177 -13.23 33.19 -7.49
CA SER A 177 -12.91 32.17 -8.49
C SER A 177 -14.12 31.30 -8.81
N ASP A 178 -14.06 30.56 -9.91
CA ASP A 178 -15.05 29.55 -10.29
C ASP A 178 -14.81 28.18 -9.63
N CYS A 179 -14.09 28.13 -8.50
CA CYS A 179 -13.86 26.91 -7.76
C CYS A 179 -15.16 26.44 -7.07
N ASP A 180 -15.59 25.22 -7.38
CA ASP A 180 -16.71 24.54 -6.72
C ASP A 180 -16.23 23.17 -6.19
N THR A 181 -16.76 22.76 -5.04
CA THR A 181 -16.45 21.49 -4.37
C THR A 181 -17.63 20.51 -4.40
N LYS A 182 -18.75 20.90 -5.01
CA LYS A 182 -19.93 20.03 -5.17
C LYS A 182 -19.60 18.81 -6.02
N VAL A 183 -19.96 17.64 -5.51
CA VAL A 183 -19.86 16.36 -6.21
C VAL A 183 -21.14 16.16 -7.03
N PRO A 184 -21.07 16.14 -8.38
CA PRO A 184 -22.22 15.82 -9.22
C PRO A 184 -22.72 14.39 -8.95
N TYR A 185 -24.02 14.14 -9.09
CA TYR A 185 -24.61 12.80 -8.88
C TYR A 185 -23.93 11.71 -9.74
N MET A 186 -23.62 12.03 -11.00
CA MET A 186 -22.91 11.12 -11.91
C MET A 186 -21.53 10.68 -11.38
N LEU A 187 -20.88 11.52 -10.58
CA LEU A 187 -19.58 11.22 -9.98
C LEU A 187 -19.71 10.25 -8.79
N GLN A 188 -20.87 10.22 -8.11
CA GLN A 188 -21.09 9.34 -6.96
C GLN A 188 -21.07 7.86 -7.35
N VAL A 189 -21.52 7.53 -8.56
CA VAL A 189 -21.47 6.16 -9.10
C VAL A 189 -20.02 5.65 -9.20
N ALA A 190 -19.06 6.55 -9.44
CA ALA A 190 -17.65 6.17 -9.46
C ALA A 190 -17.15 5.78 -8.05
N PHE A 191 -17.73 6.32 -6.98
CA PHE A 191 -17.26 6.09 -5.60
C PHE A 191 -17.50 4.65 -5.15
N ASP A 192 -18.62 4.05 -5.57
CA ASP A 192 -18.96 2.66 -5.29
C ASP A 192 -17.92 1.69 -5.87
N HIS A 193 -17.33 2.03 -7.02
CA HIS A 193 -16.31 1.21 -7.67
C HIS A 193 -15.00 1.15 -6.87
N PHE A 194 -14.65 2.22 -6.16
CA PHE A 194 -13.40 2.33 -5.38
C PHE A 194 -13.57 1.93 -3.91
N GLY A 195 -14.48 0.99 -3.61
CA GLY A 195 -14.62 0.45 -2.27
C GLY A 195 -15.46 1.32 -1.32
N ASN A 196 -16.32 2.18 -1.87
CA ASN A 196 -17.34 2.96 -1.15
C ASN A 196 -16.77 3.72 0.06
N ALA A 197 -15.67 4.45 -0.16
CA ALA A 197 -15.12 5.38 0.82
C ALA A 197 -15.70 6.79 0.62
N SER A 198 -15.51 7.65 1.63
CA SER A 198 -15.92 9.06 1.59
C SER A 198 -14.98 9.84 0.66
N TYR A 199 -15.35 9.95 -0.61
CA TYR A 199 -14.60 10.70 -1.61
C TYR A 199 -15.15 12.11 -1.82
N THR A 200 -14.22 13.02 -2.16
CA THR A 200 -14.51 14.41 -2.50
C THR A 200 -14.37 14.66 -4.00
N TYR A 201 -14.82 15.85 -4.44
CA TYR A 201 -14.69 16.24 -5.83
C TYR A 201 -13.21 16.34 -6.25
N GLU A 202 -12.86 15.69 -7.36
CA GLU A 202 -11.59 15.87 -8.04
C GLU A 202 -11.82 16.17 -9.53
N GLN A 203 -11.16 17.23 -10.02
CA GLN A 203 -11.28 17.69 -11.40
C GLN A 203 -10.96 16.60 -12.42
N TYR A 204 -9.95 15.77 -12.14
CA TYR A 204 -9.54 14.70 -13.06
C TYR A 204 -10.60 13.61 -13.20
N ILE A 205 -11.24 13.22 -12.10
CA ILE A 205 -12.32 12.21 -12.14
C ILE A 205 -13.53 12.78 -12.87
N CYS A 206 -13.87 14.05 -12.62
CA CYS A 206 -14.93 14.74 -13.34
C CYS A 206 -14.73 14.68 -14.86
N ALA A 207 -13.52 14.96 -15.34
CA ALA A 207 -13.18 14.85 -16.77
C ALA A 207 -13.27 13.40 -17.29
N THR A 208 -12.80 12.43 -16.51
CA THR A 208 -12.83 11.01 -16.89
C THR A 208 -14.26 10.49 -17.01
N VAL A 209 -15.12 10.77 -16.03
CA VAL A 209 -16.54 10.38 -16.04
C VAL A 209 -17.28 11.09 -17.18
N CYS A 210 -16.97 12.37 -17.43
CA CYS A 210 -17.54 13.09 -18.57
C CYS A 210 -17.26 12.35 -19.89
N ILE A 211 -16.01 11.97 -20.15
CA ILE A 211 -15.64 11.24 -21.37
C ILE A 211 -16.37 9.89 -21.44
N GLN A 212 -16.52 9.17 -20.32
CA GLN A 212 -17.23 7.89 -20.27
C GLN A 212 -18.72 8.01 -20.56
N VAL A 213 -19.36 9.13 -20.24
CA VAL A 213 -20.79 9.36 -20.51
C VAL A 213 -21.06 9.65 -21.99
N TYR A 214 -20.09 10.23 -22.70
CA TYR A 214 -20.23 10.66 -24.10
C TYR A 214 -19.51 9.75 -25.11
N MET A 215 -18.91 8.64 -24.66
CA MET A 215 -18.42 7.54 -25.51
C MET A 215 -19.49 6.47 -25.66
#